data_AF-A0A440UTX1-F1
#
_entry.id   AF-A0A440UTX1-F1
#
_cell.length_a   1.000
_cell.length_b   1.000
_cell.length_c   1.000
_cell.angle_alpha   90.00
_cell.angle_beta   90.00
_cell.angle_gamma   90.00
#
_symmetry.space_group_name_H-M   'P 1'
#
loop_
_entity.id
_entity.type
_entity.pdbx_description
1 polymer ?
#
loop_
_entity_poly.entity_id
_entity_poly.type
_entity_poly.pdbx_seq_one_letter_code
_entity_poly.pdbx_strand_id
1 'polypeptide(L)' 'MSAHFARPHRHEALDRLADRRLLRDLGYIGGHWTAGDSAASFAVTDPATGATVAFVAALG' A
#
# COMPACT_ATOMS: atom_id res chain seq x y z
N MET A 1 15.23 2.44 22.85
CA MET A 1 14.42 3.46 22.17
C MET A 1 13.62 2.75 21.09
N SER A 2 12.47 2.17 21.45
CA SER A 2 11.71 1.32 20.53
C SER A 2 10.78 2.22 19.73
N ALA A 3 10.99 2.31 18.42
CA ALA A 3 10.05 2.97 17.53
C ALA A 3 8.74 2.17 17.56
N HIS A 4 7.76 2.66 18.33
CA HIS A 4 6.37 2.36 18.08
C HIS A 4 6.05 2.96 16.72
N PHE A 5 6.28 2.19 15.65
CA PHE A 5 5.58 2.44 14.39
C PHE A 5 4.11 2.30 14.73
N ALA A 6 3.44 3.43 14.93
CA ALA A 6 1.99 3.49 14.99
C ALA A 6 1.52 2.67 13.79
N ARG A 7 0.83 1.56 14.04
CA ARG A 7 0.28 0.72 12.97
C ARG A 7 -0.46 1.69 12.05
N PRO A 8 -0.05 1.85 10.77
CA PRO A 8 -0.80 2.72 9.88
C PRO A 8 -2.22 2.21 9.92
N HIS A 9 -3.17 3.09 10.26
CA HIS A 9 -4.59 2.76 10.25
C HIS A 9 -4.90 2.28 8.85
N ARG A 10 -4.99 0.95 8.70
CA ARG A 10 -5.37 0.33 7.44
C ARG A 10 -6.83 0.68 7.19
N HIS A 11 -7.14 1.07 5.97
CA HIS A 11 -8.51 1.42 5.60
C HIS A 11 -9.48 0.28 5.94
N GLU A 12 -10.55 0.57 6.68
CA GLU A 12 -11.47 -0.44 7.22
C GLU A 12 -12.09 -1.35 6.13
N ALA A 13 -12.31 -0.80 4.93
CA ALA A 13 -12.83 -1.56 3.80
C ALA A 13 -11.97 -2.76 3.41
N LEU A 14 -10.68 -2.78 3.75
CA LEU A 14 -9.79 -3.91 3.47
C LEU A 14 -10.20 -5.18 4.23
N ASP A 15 -10.89 -5.05 5.36
CA ASP A 15 -11.42 -6.21 6.10
C ASP A 15 -12.61 -6.87 5.39
N ARG A 16 -13.17 -6.23 4.34
CA ARG A 16 -14.26 -6.78 3.51
C ARG A 16 -13.78 -7.50 2.25
N LEU A 17 -12.47 -7.50 1.96
CA LEU A 17 -11.92 -8.26 0.84
C LEU A 17 -12.07 -9.76 1.13
N ALA A 18 -12.79 -10.47 0.24
CA ALA A 18 -12.92 -11.93 0.33
C ALA A 18 -11.56 -12.65 0.20
N ASP A 19 -10.65 -12.09 -0.62
CA ASP A 19 -9.25 -12.48 -0.67
C ASP A 19 -8.36 -11.26 -0.42
N ARG A 20 -7.68 -11.25 0.73
CA ARG A 20 -6.74 -10.19 1.12
C ARG A 20 -5.52 -10.06 0.19
N ARG A 21 -5.20 -11.11 -0.57
CA ARG A 21 -4.08 -11.10 -1.52
C ARG A 21 -4.37 -10.25 -2.76
N LEU A 22 -5.62 -9.81 -2.96
CA LEU A 22 -5.96 -8.89 -4.06
C LEU A 22 -5.41 -7.48 -3.86
N LEU A 23 -5.15 -7.08 -2.60
CA LEU A 23 -4.41 -5.85 -2.35
C LEU A 23 -2.94 -6.05 -2.77
N ARG A 24 -2.49 -5.20 -3.68
CA ARG A 24 -1.11 -5.17 -4.20
C ARG A 24 -0.57 -3.77 -4.11
N ASP A 25 0.68 -3.66 -3.67
CA ASP A 25 1.42 -2.43 -3.44
C ASP A 25 2.67 -2.30 -4.32
N LEU A 26 3.02 -3.35 -5.06
CA LEU A 26 4.10 -3.38 -6.05
C LEU A 26 3.55 -3.24 -7.48
N GLY A 27 4.40 -2.80 -8.41
CA GLY A 27 4.05 -2.80 -9.83
C GLY A 27 4.18 -4.21 -10.43
N TYR A 28 3.31 -4.57 -11.37
CA TYR A 28 3.44 -5.85 -12.08
C TYR A 28 4.11 -5.64 -13.44
N ILE A 29 5.41 -5.93 -13.53
CA ILE A 29 6.25 -5.65 -14.71
C ILE A 29 6.94 -6.93 -15.15
N GLY A 30 6.79 -7.29 -16.44
CA GLY A 30 7.46 -8.46 -17.01
C GLY A 30 7.09 -9.79 -16.35
N GLY A 31 5.92 -9.89 -15.72
CA GLY A 31 5.48 -11.09 -15.01
C GLY A 31 5.86 -11.13 -13.52
N HIS A 32 6.52 -10.09 -13.01
CA HIS A 32 7.01 -10.00 -11.64
C HIS A 32 6.37 -8.85 -10.87
N TRP A 33 6.24 -9.02 -9.56
CA TRP A 33 5.94 -7.93 -8.63
C TRP A 33 7.24 -7.19 -8.31
N THR A 34 7.28 -5.91 -8.65
CA THR A 34 8.50 -5.12 -8.75
C THR A 34 8.36 -3.84 -7.93
N ALA A 35 9.34 -3.57 -7.07
CA ALA A 35 9.51 -2.28 -6.40
C ALA A 35 10.25 -1.30 -7.33
N GLY A 36 10.17 0.00 -7.06
CA GLY A 36 11.01 0.99 -7.75
C GLY A 36 12.48 0.91 -7.33
N ASP A 37 13.36 1.50 -8.13
CA ASP A 37 14.82 1.43 -7.93
C ASP A 37 15.28 1.95 -6.56
N SER A 38 14.59 2.97 -6.03
CA SER A 38 14.86 3.55 -4.71
C SER A 38 14.06 2.92 -3.58
N ALA A 39 13.27 1.87 -3.87
CA ALA A 39 12.22 1.34 -2.98
C ALA A 39 11.24 2.41 -2.46
N ALA A 40 11.12 3.54 -3.16
CA ALA A 40 10.18 4.60 -2.82
C ALA A 40 8.72 4.14 -3.03
N SER A 41 7.82 4.73 -2.24
CA SER A 41 6.37 4.54 -2.36
C SER A 41 5.64 5.83 -2.06
N PHE A 42 4.39 5.92 -2.53
CA PHE A 42 3.50 7.04 -2.24
C PHE A 42 2.16 6.55 -1.72
N ALA A 43 1.51 7.35 -0.88
CA ALA A 43 0.23 7.02 -0.28
C ALA A 43 -0.90 7.15 -1.31
N VAL A 44 -1.76 6.13 -1.38
CA VAL A 44 -3.07 6.20 -2.02
C VAL A 44 -4.09 6.46 -0.92
N THR A 45 -4.87 7.53 -1.06
CA THR A 45 -5.87 7.95 -0.07
C THR A 45 -7.28 7.79 -0.63
N ASP A 46 -8.23 7.41 0.22
CA ASP A 46 -9.65 7.44 -0.09
C ASP A 46 -10.12 8.91 -0.14
N PRO A 47 -10.59 9.43 -1.29
CA PRO A 47 -10.99 10.82 -1.40
C PRO A 47 -12.23 11.19 -0.57
N ALA A 48 -13.04 10.21 -0.14
CA ALA A 48 -14.23 10.48 0.68
C ALA A 48 -13.86 10.78 2.15
N THR A 49 -12.79 10.17 2.66
CA THR A 49 -12.44 10.21 4.09
C THR A 49 -11.04 10.77 4.37
N GLY A 50 -10.19 10.82 3.35
CA GLY A 50 -8.75 11.12 3.47
C GLY A 50 -7.95 9.96 4.07
N ALA A 51 -8.55 8.82 4.40
CA ALA A 51 -7.86 7.69 5.00
C ALA A 51 -6.90 7.02 4.00
N THR A 52 -5.71 6.64 4.45
CA THR A 52 -4.75 5.90 3.61
C THR A 52 -5.25 4.49 3.34
N VAL A 53 -5.37 4.14 2.06
CA VAL A 53 -5.72 2.79 1.60
C VAL A 53 -4.48 1.90 1.57
N ALA A 54 -3.40 2.37 0.94
CA ALA A 54 -2.13 1.65 0.81
C ALA A 54 -0.99 2.62 0.46
N PHE A 55 0.25 2.13 0.51
CA PHE A 55 1.42 2.77 -0.09
C PHE A 55 1.83 1.96 -1.30
N VAL A 56 1.88 2.58 -2.49
CA VAL A 56 2.20 1.89 -3.75
C VAL A 56 3.59 2.29 -4.22
N ALA A 57 4.34 1.34 -4.79
CA ALA A 57 5.66 1.56 -5.34
C ALA A 57 5.68 2.74 -6.33
N ALA A 58 6.61 3.67 -6.11
CA ALA A 58 6.94 4.71 -7.07
C ALA A 58 7.97 4.14 -8.06
N LEU A 59 7.57 4.00 -9.33
CA LEU A 59 8.36 3.35 -10.38
C LEU A 59 9.08 4.34 -11.32
N GLY A 60 8.98 5.65 -11.06
CA GLY A 60 9.56 6.72 -11.86
C GLY A 60 10.47 7.63 -11.04
#